data_AF-A0A6P0X3C5-F1
#
_entry.id   AF-A0A6P0X3C5-F1
#
_cell.length_a   1.000
_cell.length_b   1.000
_cell.length_c   1.000
_cell.angle_alpha   90.00
_cell.angle_beta   90.00
_cell.angle_gamma   90.00
#
_symmetry.space_group_name_H-M   'P 1'
#
loop_
_entity.id
_entity.type
_entity.pdbx_description
1 polymer ?
#
loop_
_entity_poly.entity_id
_entity_poly.type
_entity_poly.pdbx_seq_one_letter_code
_entity_poly.pdbx_strand_id
1 'polypeptide(L)'
;KKEADCYGSVCTGAFVLAAAGLLDGYTATTYWSLIEELCRFPNITVPEGYPRVLINKRKDVEGVGKFCFSGGGVSSSMDLALALVKHLSDDEQLAQKTQLRSQYAPKPIISFGDPSEASQGMVEESMLVQEARKAQQETMIQPTQCAVTQILNKAC
;
A
#
# COMPACT_ATOMS: atom_id res chain seq x y z
N LYS A 1 -7.22 25.48 7.15
CA LYS A 1 -7.40 24.13 6.56
C LYS A 1 -6.83 23.15 7.56
N LYS A 2 -7.56 22.09 7.97
CA LYS A 2 -6.91 21.00 8.73
C LYS A 2 -6.01 20.28 7.75
N GLU A 3 -4.74 20.41 8.00
CA GLU A 3 -3.66 19.81 7.25
C GLU A 3 -3.54 18.35 7.74
N ALA A 4 -3.43 17.37 6.83
CA ALA A 4 -3.56 15.96 7.18
C ALA A 4 -2.34 15.49 7.99
N ASP A 5 -2.52 15.15 9.26
CA ASP A 5 -1.44 14.68 10.14
C ASP A 5 -0.98 13.24 9.84
N CYS A 6 -1.71 12.53 8.98
CA CYS A 6 -1.38 11.20 8.54
C CYS A 6 -1.46 11.02 7.02
N TYR A 7 -0.61 10.14 6.48
CA TYR A 7 -0.72 9.58 5.13
C TYR A 7 -1.16 8.11 5.18
N GLY A 8 -1.87 7.67 4.14
CA GLY A 8 -2.42 6.32 4.05
C GLY A 8 -2.24 5.72 2.66
N SER A 9 -1.74 4.50 2.58
CA SER A 9 -1.74 3.70 1.34
C SER A 9 -2.02 2.24 1.58
N VAL A 10 -2.50 1.56 0.55
CA VAL A 10 -2.70 0.11 0.50
C VAL A 10 -2.20 -0.43 -0.82
N CYS A 11 -1.71 -1.67 -0.82
CA CYS A 11 -1.21 -2.32 -2.03
C CYS A 11 -0.14 -1.45 -2.70
N THR A 12 -0.19 -1.33 -4.02
CA THR A 12 0.74 -0.52 -4.81
C THR A 12 0.56 0.99 -4.63
N GLY A 13 -0.43 1.44 -3.85
CA GLY A 13 -0.59 2.86 -3.51
C GLY A 13 0.63 3.45 -2.78
N ALA A 14 1.43 2.60 -2.12
CA ALA A 14 2.67 3.02 -1.47
C ALA A 14 3.65 3.66 -2.47
N PHE A 15 3.72 3.18 -3.72
CA PHE A 15 4.59 3.75 -4.75
C PHE A 15 4.18 5.16 -5.15
N VAL A 16 2.88 5.48 -5.10
CA VAL A 16 2.40 6.85 -5.36
C VAL A 16 2.86 7.79 -4.25
N LEU A 17 2.75 7.37 -2.99
CA LEU A 17 3.23 8.16 -1.85
C LEU A 17 4.76 8.28 -1.84
N ALA A 18 5.47 7.21 -2.20
CA ALA A 18 6.92 7.17 -2.32
C ALA A 18 7.41 8.15 -3.40
N ALA A 19 6.79 8.14 -4.59
CA ALA A 19 7.11 9.07 -5.68
C ALA A 19 6.84 10.54 -5.31
N ALA A 20 5.90 10.79 -4.40
CA ALA A 20 5.62 12.11 -3.86
C ALA A 20 6.52 12.52 -2.68
N GLY A 21 7.44 11.65 -2.24
CA GLY A 21 8.31 11.88 -1.08
C GLY A 21 7.59 11.82 0.28
N LEU A 22 6.34 11.34 0.31
CA LEU A 22 5.50 11.32 1.51
C LEU A 22 5.81 10.14 2.45
N LEU A 23 6.59 9.16 1.98
CA LEU A 23 7.06 8.02 2.77
C LEU A 23 8.50 8.17 3.27
N ASP A 24 9.16 9.30 2.98
CA ASP A 24 10.54 9.54 3.40
C ASP A 24 10.65 9.56 4.93
N GLY A 25 11.59 8.76 5.45
CA GLY A 25 11.83 8.59 6.89
C GLY A 25 10.88 7.61 7.57
N TYR A 26 10.04 6.89 6.82
CA TYR A 26 9.15 5.85 7.35
C TYR A 26 9.61 4.44 6.97
N THR A 27 9.28 3.47 7.82
CA THR A 27 9.13 2.08 7.37
C THR A 27 7.75 1.93 6.71
N ALA A 28 7.67 1.35 5.52
CA ALA A 28 6.41 1.21 4.80
C ALA A 28 6.27 -0.17 4.15
N THR A 29 5.05 -0.71 4.13
CA THR A 29 4.72 -1.95 3.41
C THR A 29 3.96 -1.64 2.12
N THR A 30 3.92 -2.61 1.21
CA THR A 30 3.16 -2.54 -0.05
C THR A 30 2.71 -3.95 -0.45
N TYR A 31 2.21 -4.12 -1.67
CA TYR A 31 1.88 -5.44 -2.18
C TYR A 31 3.08 -6.38 -2.15
N TRP A 32 2.89 -7.58 -1.60
CA TRP A 32 3.98 -8.50 -1.24
C TRP A 32 4.94 -8.80 -2.40
N SER A 33 4.43 -8.99 -3.62
CA SER A 33 5.24 -9.31 -4.79
C SER A 33 6.13 -8.16 -5.27
N LEU A 34 5.85 -6.94 -4.78
CA LEU A 34 6.56 -5.72 -5.14
C LEU A 34 7.22 -5.09 -3.91
N ILE A 35 7.29 -5.77 -2.77
CA ILE A 35 7.80 -5.15 -1.54
C ILE A 35 9.26 -4.72 -1.67
N GLU A 36 10.07 -5.55 -2.32
CA GLU A 36 11.49 -5.27 -2.59
C GLU A 36 11.67 -4.05 -3.51
N GLU A 37 10.71 -3.74 -4.40
CA GLU A 37 10.80 -2.58 -5.28
C GLU A 37 10.75 -1.25 -4.52
N LEU A 38 10.33 -1.24 -3.24
CA LEU A 38 10.43 -0.05 -2.39
C LEU A 38 11.89 0.38 -2.15
N CYS A 39 12.87 -0.51 -2.31
CA CYS A 39 14.30 -0.16 -2.17
C CYS A 39 14.76 0.92 -3.15
N ARG A 40 14.00 1.16 -4.22
CA ARG A 40 14.23 2.23 -5.21
C ARG A 40 14.04 3.64 -4.62
N PHE A 41 13.43 3.74 -3.44
CA PHE A 41 13.21 4.97 -2.71
C PHE A 41 14.12 4.97 -1.45
N PRO A 42 15.32 5.57 -1.52
CA PRO A 42 16.38 5.34 -0.52
C PRO A 42 16.05 5.86 0.89
N ASN A 43 15.06 6.75 1.01
CA ASN A 43 14.62 7.29 2.29
C ASN A 43 13.52 6.46 2.96
N ILE A 44 13.08 5.36 2.33
CA ILE A 44 12.08 4.44 2.87
C ILE A 44 12.79 3.21 3.45
N THR A 45 12.43 2.83 4.67
CA THR A 45 12.88 1.56 5.25
C THR A 45 11.95 0.45 4.78
N VAL A 46 12.47 -0.52 4.03
CA VAL A 46 11.72 -1.73 3.65
C VAL A 46 11.68 -2.69 4.85
N PRO A 47 10.51 -3.15 5.32
CA PRO A 47 10.42 -4.08 6.43
C PRO A 47 10.84 -5.49 5.99
N GLU A 48 11.30 -6.30 6.95
CA GLU A 48 11.48 -7.74 6.72
C GLU A 48 10.11 -8.43 6.56
N GLY A 49 10.03 -9.41 5.66
CA GLY A 49 8.82 -10.20 5.43
C GLY A 49 7.69 -9.44 4.73
N TYR A 50 6.44 -9.82 4.99
CA TYR A 50 5.27 -9.30 4.28
C TYR A 50 4.23 -8.70 5.24
N PRO A 51 4.59 -7.68 6.05
CA PRO A 51 3.70 -7.17 7.06
C PRO A 51 2.40 -6.65 6.45
N ARG A 52 1.29 -7.15 6.99
CA ARG A 52 -0.06 -6.82 6.52
C ARG A 52 -0.41 -5.35 6.71
N VAL A 53 -0.04 -4.76 7.85
CA VAL A 53 -0.24 -3.35 8.20
C VAL A 53 0.98 -2.85 8.97
N LEU A 54 1.46 -1.66 8.61
CA LEU A 54 2.45 -0.90 9.38
C LEU A 54 1.92 0.52 9.65
N ILE A 55 2.02 0.94 10.90
CA ILE A 55 1.61 2.27 11.36
C ILE A 55 2.78 2.88 12.11
N ASN A 56 3.40 3.89 11.52
CA ASN A 56 4.63 4.48 12.02
C ASN A 56 4.47 5.97 12.26
N LYS A 57 5.23 6.48 13.22
CA LYS A 57 5.24 7.89 13.62
C LYS A 57 6.64 8.46 13.48
N ARG A 58 6.77 9.59 12.79
CA ARG A 58 7.99 10.39 12.77
C ARG A 58 8.04 11.30 13.99
N LYS A 59 9.22 11.40 14.60
CA LYS A 59 9.46 12.24 15.79
C LYS A 59 9.97 13.64 15.44
N ASP A 60 10.51 13.77 14.24
CA ASP A 60 11.08 14.97 13.66
C ASP A 60 10.06 15.81 12.87
N VAL A 61 8.80 15.36 12.81
CA VAL A 61 7.69 16.06 12.16
C VAL A 61 6.57 16.31 13.17
N GLU A 62 6.14 17.57 13.23
CA GLU A 62 4.94 18.00 13.94
C GLU A 62 3.89 18.46 12.93
N GLY A 63 2.65 18.00 13.07
CA GLY A 63 1.57 18.31 12.12
C GLY A 63 1.49 17.35 10.93
N VAL A 64 1.53 17.89 9.70
CA VAL A 64 1.25 17.15 8.45
C VAL A 64 2.21 15.99 8.27
N GLY A 65 1.68 14.81 7.96
CA GLY A 65 2.52 13.65 7.73
C GLY A 65 3.39 13.33 8.94
N LYS A 66 2.79 13.34 10.13
CA LYS A 66 3.39 12.84 11.37
C LYS A 66 3.27 11.32 11.43
N PHE A 67 2.15 10.79 10.96
CA PHE A 67 1.87 9.36 10.91
C PHE A 67 1.83 8.82 9.48
N CYS A 68 2.32 7.60 9.29
CA CYS A 68 2.21 6.85 8.05
C CYS A 68 1.48 5.54 8.31
N PHE A 69 0.39 5.32 7.57
CA PHE A 69 -0.41 4.11 7.56
C PHE A 69 -0.18 3.40 6.21
N SER A 70 0.44 2.23 6.24
CA SER A 70 0.68 1.43 5.02
C SER A 70 0.12 0.03 5.19
N GLY A 71 -0.66 -0.43 4.22
CA GLY A 71 -1.21 -1.78 4.17
C GLY A 71 -0.65 -2.56 2.98
N GLY A 72 -0.33 -3.83 3.19
CA GLY A 72 0.26 -4.69 2.18
C GLY A 72 -0.75 -5.11 1.11
N GLY A 73 -1.29 -6.33 1.20
CA GLY A 73 -2.28 -6.84 0.22
C GLY A 73 -3.63 -6.12 0.25
N VAL A 74 -4.48 -6.34 -0.76
CA VAL A 74 -5.79 -5.68 -0.93
C VAL A 74 -6.66 -5.75 0.33
N SER A 75 -6.74 -6.91 0.96
CA SER A 75 -7.61 -7.11 2.13
C SER A 75 -7.09 -6.41 3.39
N SER A 76 -5.82 -5.98 3.44
CA SER A 76 -5.28 -5.19 4.56
C SER A 76 -5.98 -3.85 4.72
N SER A 77 -6.67 -3.36 3.68
CA SER A 77 -7.46 -2.14 3.70
C SER A 77 -8.51 -2.12 4.82
N MET A 78 -9.10 -3.26 5.16
CA MET A 78 -10.08 -3.34 6.26
C MET A 78 -9.42 -3.12 7.62
N ASP A 79 -8.26 -3.74 7.86
CA ASP A 79 -7.51 -3.56 9.11
C ASP A 79 -6.96 -2.14 9.22
N LEU A 80 -6.41 -1.60 8.13
CA LEU A 80 -5.89 -0.24 8.07
C LEU A 80 -7.00 0.80 8.28
N ALA A 81 -8.19 0.58 7.71
CA ALA A 81 -9.34 1.46 7.90
C ALA A 81 -9.80 1.50 9.36
N LEU A 82 -9.84 0.37 10.05
CA LEU A 82 -10.16 0.33 11.49
C LEU A 82 -9.11 1.07 12.33
N ALA A 83 -7.82 0.90 11.98
CA ALA A 83 -6.75 1.65 12.63
C ALA A 83 -6.85 3.17 12.39
N LEU A 84 -7.23 3.58 11.17
CA LEU A 84 -7.49 4.98 10.84
C LEU A 84 -8.71 5.53 11.59
N VAL A 85 -9.79 4.76 11.73
CA VAL A 85 -10.94 5.17 12.55
C VAL A 85 -10.50 5.44 13.98
N LYS A 86 -9.74 4.51 14.58
CA LYS A 86 -9.18 4.69 15.94
C LYS A 86 -8.31 5.95 16.01
N HIS A 87 -7.42 6.16 15.04
CA HIS A 87 -6.50 7.30 15.03
C HIS A 87 -7.21 8.65 14.87
N LEU A 88 -8.10 8.76 13.88
CA LEU A 88 -8.77 10.02 13.53
C LEU A 88 -9.83 10.44 14.55
N SER A 89 -10.42 9.47 15.26
CA SER A 89 -11.41 9.75 16.31
C SER A 89 -10.83 9.85 17.71
N ASP A 90 -9.61 9.35 17.91
CA ASP A 90 -9.02 9.11 19.24
C ASP A 90 -9.95 8.25 20.14
N ASP A 91 -10.72 7.35 19.53
CA ASP A 91 -11.72 6.51 20.21
C ASP A 91 -11.62 5.04 19.77
N GLU A 92 -11.10 4.20 20.66
CA GLU A 92 -11.01 2.76 20.46
C GLU A 92 -12.39 2.08 20.42
N GLN A 93 -13.36 2.55 21.22
CA GLN A 93 -14.71 1.98 21.18
C GLN A 93 -15.41 2.28 19.86
N LEU A 94 -15.14 3.44 19.24
CA LEU A 94 -15.68 3.75 17.92
C LEU A 94 -15.13 2.78 16.86
N ALA A 95 -13.83 2.48 16.89
CA ALA A 95 -13.23 1.48 16.02
C ALA A 95 -13.84 0.08 16.25
N GLN A 96 -14.00 -0.35 17.51
CA GLN A 96 -14.63 -1.63 17.87
C GLN A 96 -16.10 -1.71 17.40
N LYS A 97 -16.89 -0.65 17.61
CA LYS A 97 -18.28 -0.58 17.12
C LYS A 97 -18.33 -0.60 15.59
N THR A 98 -17.37 0.03 14.91
CA THR A 98 -17.26 -0.01 13.44
C THR A 98 -16.93 -1.41 12.95
N GLN A 99 -16.00 -2.11 13.60
CA GLN A 99 -15.71 -3.51 13.32
C GLN A 99 -16.93 -4.40 13.51
N LEU A 100 -17.68 -4.22 14.61
CA LEU A 100 -18.90 -4.98 14.88
C LEU A 100 -19.98 -4.71 13.83
N ARG A 101 -20.25 -3.44 13.49
CA ARG A 101 -21.27 -3.06 12.50
C ARG A 101 -20.96 -3.57 11.09
N SER A 102 -19.69 -3.65 10.74
CA SER A 102 -19.24 -4.21 9.46
C SER A 102 -19.17 -5.74 9.45
N GLN A 103 -19.43 -6.38 10.60
CA GLN A 103 -19.23 -7.82 10.79
C GLN A 103 -17.82 -8.28 10.37
N TYR A 104 -16.82 -7.43 10.58
CA TYR A 104 -15.45 -7.72 10.19
C TYR A 104 -14.79 -8.67 11.20
N ALA A 105 -15.08 -9.96 11.02
CA ALA A 105 -14.56 -11.08 11.80
C ALA A 105 -14.01 -12.17 10.85
N PRO A 106 -12.90 -11.90 10.13
CA PRO A 106 -12.42 -12.79 9.07
C PRO A 106 -12.03 -14.17 9.63
N LYS A 107 -12.50 -15.22 8.94
CA LYS A 107 -12.12 -16.63 9.15
C LYS A 107 -11.94 -17.27 7.77
N PRO A 108 -10.76 -17.10 7.13
CA PRO A 108 -10.52 -17.63 5.80
C PRO A 108 -10.74 -19.15 5.76
N ILE A 109 -11.46 -19.64 4.75
CA ILE A 109 -11.63 -21.09 4.51
C ILE A 109 -10.33 -21.69 3.98
N ILE A 110 -9.56 -20.89 3.24
CA ILE A 110 -8.25 -21.23 2.67
C ILE A 110 -7.23 -20.27 3.28
N SER A 111 -6.19 -20.80 3.93
CA SER A 111 -5.16 -20.00 4.63
C SER A 111 -3.82 -20.08 3.90
N PHE A 112 -3.69 -19.26 2.86
CA PHE A 112 -2.45 -19.06 2.08
C PHE A 112 -2.35 -17.59 1.63
N GLY A 113 -2.89 -16.68 2.44
CA GLY A 113 -2.99 -15.25 2.12
C GLY A 113 -1.71 -14.47 2.41
N ASP A 114 -0.81 -15.04 3.19
CA ASP A 114 0.53 -14.52 3.49
C ASP A 114 1.57 -15.37 2.75
N PRO A 115 2.51 -14.78 1.99
CA PRO A 115 3.51 -15.57 1.27
C PRO A 115 4.43 -16.39 2.21
N SER A 116 4.54 -16.01 3.49
CA SER A 116 5.28 -16.80 4.49
C SER A 116 4.60 -18.13 4.85
N GLU A 117 3.30 -18.25 4.58
CA GLU A 117 2.52 -19.48 4.78
C GLU A 117 2.44 -20.35 3.51
N ALA A 118 2.86 -19.81 2.36
CA ALA A 118 2.80 -20.49 1.07
C ALA A 118 4.09 -21.29 0.77
N SER A 119 3.95 -22.35 -0.02
CA SER A 119 5.13 -23.04 -0.55
C SER A 119 5.91 -22.13 -1.50
N GLN A 120 7.23 -22.30 -1.56
CA GLN A 120 8.09 -21.51 -2.45
C GLN A 120 7.60 -21.55 -3.91
N GLY A 121 7.23 -22.73 -4.42
CA GLY A 121 6.72 -22.87 -5.79
C GLY A 121 5.42 -22.08 -6.05
N MET A 122 4.51 -21.99 -5.06
CA MET A 122 3.29 -21.17 -5.19
C MET A 122 3.61 -19.67 -5.23
N VAL A 123 4.58 -19.23 -4.43
CA VAL A 123 5.03 -17.84 -4.41
C VAL A 123 5.67 -17.50 -5.77
N GLU A 124 6.58 -18.33 -6.25
CA GLU A 124 7.25 -18.16 -7.55
C GLU A 124 6.25 -18.14 -8.71
N GLU A 125 5.30 -19.07 -8.75
CA GLU A 125 4.23 -19.09 -9.76
C GLU A 125 3.40 -17.80 -9.72
N SER A 126 3.04 -17.34 -8.52
CA SER A 126 2.26 -16.10 -8.34
C SER A 126 3.05 -14.86 -8.78
N MET A 127 4.36 -14.83 -8.53
CA MET A 127 5.26 -13.76 -8.99
C MET A 127 5.34 -13.73 -10.51
N LEU A 128 5.53 -14.87 -11.16
CA LEU A 128 5.59 -14.98 -12.63
C LEU A 128 4.31 -14.49 -13.30
N VAL A 129 3.14 -14.87 -12.76
CA VAL A 129 1.85 -14.37 -13.25
C VAL A 129 1.76 -12.84 -13.14
N GLN A 130 2.30 -12.27 -12.07
CA GLN A 130 2.28 -10.83 -11.84
C GLN A 130 3.23 -10.07 -12.77
N GLU A 131 4.44 -10.58 -12.99
CA GLU A 131 5.40 -10.03 -13.95
C GLU A 131 4.82 -10.04 -15.37
N ALA A 132 4.20 -11.15 -15.78
CA ALA A 132 3.53 -11.26 -17.07
C ALA A 132 2.39 -10.23 -17.22
N ARG A 133 1.59 -10.03 -16.17
CA ARG A 133 0.53 -9.00 -16.15
C ARG A 133 1.10 -7.59 -16.26
N LYS A 134 2.17 -7.28 -15.52
CA LYS A 134 2.85 -5.98 -15.58
C LYS A 134 3.34 -5.70 -17.00
N ALA A 135 4.04 -6.66 -17.62
CA ALA A 135 4.52 -6.53 -19.00
C ALA A 135 3.36 -6.33 -20.00
N GLN A 136 2.26 -7.08 -19.86
CA GLN A 136 1.05 -6.89 -20.67
C GLN A 136 0.47 -5.48 -20.50
N GLN A 137 0.40 -4.97 -19.27
CA GLN A 137 -0.11 -3.62 -19.00
C GLN A 137 0.79 -2.53 -19.61
N GLU A 138 2.11 -2.66 -19.50
CA GLU A 138 3.07 -1.73 -20.11
C GLU A 138 2.95 -1.72 -21.64
N THR A 139 2.78 -2.89 -22.28
CA THR A 139 2.55 -2.98 -23.73
C THR A 139 1.22 -2.38 -24.19
N MET A 140 0.18 -2.37 -23.35
CA MET A 140 -1.09 -1.69 -23.65
C MET A 140 -1.03 -0.17 -23.39
N ILE A 141 -0.21 0.28 -22.44
CA ILE A 141 -0.09 1.70 -22.07
C ILE A 141 0.83 2.45 -23.04
N GLN A 142 1.91 1.84 -23.53
CA GLN A 142 2.87 2.48 -24.45
C GLN A 142 2.24 3.09 -25.72
N PRO A 143 1.37 2.37 -26.48
CA PRO A 143 0.69 2.93 -27.64
C PRO A 143 -0.19 4.12 -27.25
N THR A 144 -0.83 4.04 -26.08
CA THR A 144 -1.77 5.05 -25.57
C THR A 144 -1.04 6.33 -25.15
N GLN A 145 0.11 6.21 -24.47
CA GLN A 145 0.96 7.36 -24.12
C GLN A 145 1.57 8.01 -25.36
N CYS A 146 2.08 7.22 -26.31
CA CYS A 146 2.61 7.74 -27.58
C CYS A 146 1.54 8.50 -28.37
N ALA A 147 0.31 7.97 -28.44
CA ALA A 147 -0.82 8.63 -29.10
C ALA A 147 -1.22 9.95 -28.42
N VAL A 148 -1.28 9.99 -27.08
CA VAL A 148 -1.57 11.21 -26.33
C VAL A 148 -0.47 12.27 -26.54
N THR A 149 0.81 11.89 -26.49
CA THR A 149 1.92 12.81 -26.76
C THR A 149 1.90 13.33 -28.20
N GLN A 150 1.56 12.49 -29.18
CA GLN A 150 1.41 12.93 -30.58
C GLN A 150 0.23 13.88 -30.79
N ILE A 151 -0.90 13.67 -30.11
CA ILE A 151 -2.06 14.57 -30.16
C ILE A 151 -1.70 15.92 -29.54
N LEU A 152 -1.04 15.93 -28.38
CA LEU A 152 -0.63 17.16 -27.70
C LEU A 152 0.41 17.95 -28.52
N ASN A 153 1.36 17.26 -29.16
CA ASN A 153 2.37 17.91 -30.01
C ASN A 153 1.83 18.43 -31.35
N LYS A 154 0.67 17.94 -31.82
CA LYS A 154 -0.02 18.47 -33.01
C LYS A 154 -0.99 19.61 -32.70
N ALA A 155 -1.32 19.83 -31.43
CA ALA A 155 -2.21 20.88 -30.95
C ALA A 155 -1.46 22.18 -30.54
N CYS A 156 -0.13 22.19 -30.67
CA CYS A 156 0.75 23.36 -30.51
C CYS A 156 1.23 23.80 -31.89
#